data_AF-A0A7Y0WU32-F1
#
_entry.id   AF-A0A7Y0WU32-F1
#
_cell.length_a   1.000
_cell.length_b   1.000
_cell.length_c   1.000
_cell.angle_alpha   90.00
_cell.angle_beta   90.00
_cell.angle_gamma   90.00
#
_symmetry.space_group_name_H-M   'P 1'
#
loop_
_entity.id
_entity.type
_entity.pdbx_description
1 polymer ?
#
loop_
_entity_poly.entity_id
_entity_poly.type
_entity_poly.pdbx_seq_one_letter_code
_entity_poly.pdbx_strand_id
1 'polypeptide(L)'
;MIKGLRSLSTLLTPKVNSGEWIRESIQGIRGLLPAAGGQCIACLEPDAHFGLCAPCREDLPVNHWHCRCCALPLAFAGDETLCGQCLQAPPPFSRVIAPWRYRFPVDGMIQRYKYNGQRAFARPLINDFADHLIAVLEADPELRPDLLVASPMHPARRRRRGFNQAADIAEQISKRSAIPWTTDLVTRSRQTRPQRGLNREQRLANLRGIYQVTAIPPARVAIVDDVVTTGATARRLAEVLQIAGATDVQVWALARTPG
;
A
#
# COMPACT_ATOMS: atom_id res chain seq x y z
N MET A 1 10.68 28.09 -7.26
CA MET A 1 11.89 27.51 -6.64
C MET A 1 11.61 27.22 -5.17
N ILE A 2 11.27 25.97 -4.83
CA ILE A 2 10.98 25.56 -3.45
C ILE A 2 12.31 25.17 -2.80
N LYS A 3 12.86 26.03 -1.92
CA LYS A 3 14.08 25.76 -1.15
C LYS A 3 13.80 24.66 -0.11
N GLY A 4 14.62 23.60 -0.08
CA GLY A 4 14.67 22.65 1.06
C GLY A 4 14.43 21.16 0.77
N LEU A 5 14.29 20.74 -0.50
CA LEU A 5 14.13 19.31 -0.84
C LEU A 5 15.47 18.57 -0.69
N ARG A 6 15.47 17.46 0.06
CA ARG A 6 16.65 16.59 0.22
C ARG A 6 16.86 15.71 -1.02
N SER A 7 18.05 15.15 -1.19
CA SER A 7 18.30 14.11 -2.21
C SER A 7 17.51 12.83 -1.89
N LEU A 8 16.91 12.21 -2.92
CA LEU A 8 16.21 10.91 -2.80
C LEU A 8 17.09 9.82 -2.19
N SER A 9 18.39 9.83 -2.48
CA SER A 9 19.36 8.86 -1.95
C SER A 9 19.44 8.84 -0.42
N THR A 10 19.06 9.93 0.27
CA THR A 10 19.05 10.04 1.73
C THR A 10 17.70 9.65 2.36
N LEU A 11 16.65 9.51 1.56
CA LEU A 11 15.30 9.15 2.02
C LEU A 11 14.95 7.68 1.79
N LEU A 12 15.75 6.97 1.00
CA LEU A 12 15.73 5.53 1.00
C LEU A 12 16.12 5.08 2.41
N THR A 13 15.20 4.40 3.09
CA THR A 13 15.47 3.89 4.43
C THR A 13 16.68 2.96 4.31
N PRO A 14 17.78 3.20 5.04
CA PRO A 14 19.03 2.46 4.85
C PRO A 14 18.86 1.06 5.43
N LYS A 15 18.24 0.16 4.68
CA LYS A 15 18.28 -1.29 4.92
C LYS A 15 18.29 -2.15 3.66
N VAL A 16 18.24 -1.58 2.46
CA VAL A 16 18.56 -2.33 1.24
C VAL A 16 19.18 -1.34 0.23
N ASN A 17 20.50 -1.41 0.05
CA ASN A 17 21.26 -1.07 -1.16
C ASN A 17 22.70 -0.63 -0.84
N SER A 18 23.59 -1.60 -0.61
CA SER A 18 24.95 -1.53 -1.15
C SER A 18 25.11 -2.70 -2.12
N GLY A 19 25.52 -2.39 -3.35
CA GLY A 19 25.51 -3.28 -4.52
C GLY A 19 26.43 -4.52 -4.47
N GLU A 20 27.00 -4.86 -3.30
CA GLU A 20 27.86 -6.03 -3.12
C GLU A 20 27.08 -7.29 -2.69
N TRP A 21 25.84 -7.16 -2.18
CA TRP A 21 25.04 -8.30 -1.69
C TRP A 21 24.33 -9.14 -2.78
N ILE A 22 24.28 -8.68 -4.04
CA ILE A 22 23.54 -9.38 -5.11
C ILE A 22 24.22 -10.71 -5.50
N ARG A 23 25.54 -10.85 -5.32
CA ARG A 23 26.26 -12.09 -5.67
C ARG A 23 26.30 -13.14 -4.56
N GLU A 24 26.23 -12.75 -3.28
CA GLU A 24 26.29 -13.70 -2.16
C GLU A 24 24.90 -14.15 -1.65
N SER A 25 23.83 -13.40 -1.94
CA SER A 25 22.48 -13.70 -1.44
C SER A 25 21.77 -14.87 -2.14
N ILE A 26 22.29 -15.35 -3.28
CA ILE A 26 21.75 -16.54 -3.97
C ILE A 26 22.13 -17.82 -3.21
N GLN A 27 23.16 -17.81 -2.36
CA GLN A 27 23.62 -18.98 -1.62
C GLN A 27 23.26 -18.99 -0.12
N GLY A 28 22.74 -17.89 0.44
CA GLY A 28 22.55 -17.72 1.90
C GLY A 28 21.11 -17.82 2.44
N ILE A 29 20.07 -17.87 1.60
CA ILE A 29 18.66 -17.89 2.07
C ILE A 29 18.09 -19.32 2.02
N ARG A 30 18.75 -20.22 2.74
CA ARG A 30 18.15 -21.48 3.20
C ARG A 30 18.11 -21.44 4.73
N GLY A 31 17.03 -20.92 5.28
CA GLY A 31 16.70 -21.12 6.69
C GLY A 31 16.18 -19.89 7.42
N LEU A 32 14.85 -19.81 7.57
CA LEU A 32 14.15 -19.81 8.88
C LEU A 32 12.65 -19.54 8.66
N LEU A 33 11.95 -20.63 8.34
CA LEU A 33 10.51 -20.95 8.43
C LEU A 33 10.18 -21.78 7.18
N PRO A 34 9.69 -23.02 7.30
CA PRO A 34 9.43 -23.84 6.14
C PRO A 34 8.32 -23.17 5.33
N ALA A 35 8.58 -22.96 4.04
CA ALA A 35 7.65 -22.33 3.10
C ALA A 35 6.39 -23.19 2.87
N ALA A 36 6.40 -24.46 3.27
CA ALA A 36 5.26 -25.36 3.31
C ALA A 36 5.31 -26.21 4.61
N GLY A 37 4.15 -26.58 5.17
CA GLY A 37 4.08 -27.46 6.34
C GLY A 37 3.74 -26.78 7.68
N GLY A 38 3.09 -25.61 7.66
CA GLY A 38 2.49 -24.99 8.84
C GLY A 38 0.98 -25.23 8.92
N GLN A 39 0.36 -24.89 10.06
CA GLN A 39 -1.11 -24.91 10.18
C GLN A 39 -1.76 -23.68 9.53
N CYS A 40 -2.92 -23.88 8.92
CA CYS A 40 -3.73 -22.81 8.37
C CYS A 40 -4.30 -21.95 9.51
N ILE A 41 -4.11 -20.63 9.43
CA ILE A 41 -4.59 -19.72 10.48
C ILE A 41 -6.12 -19.58 10.52
N ALA A 42 -6.81 -20.06 9.48
CA ALA A 42 -8.26 -19.99 9.35
C ALA A 42 -8.95 -21.29 9.79
N CYS A 43 -8.49 -22.45 9.32
CA CYS A 43 -9.14 -23.75 9.57
C CYS A 43 -8.27 -24.75 10.36
N LEU A 44 -7.02 -24.40 10.69
CA LEU A 44 -6.06 -25.25 11.43
C LEU A 44 -5.56 -26.51 10.71
N GLU A 45 -6.03 -26.79 9.49
CA GLU A 45 -5.51 -27.85 8.63
C GLU A 45 -3.99 -27.69 8.38
N PRO A 46 -3.24 -28.78 8.22
CA PRO A 46 -1.82 -28.75 7.91
C PRO A 46 -1.54 -28.26 6.47
N ASP A 47 -0.28 -28.26 6.08
CA ASP A 47 0.20 -27.91 4.73
C ASP A 47 -0.18 -26.50 4.24
N ALA A 48 -0.34 -25.56 5.18
CA ALA A 48 -0.55 -24.16 4.85
C ALA A 48 0.72 -23.54 4.25
N HIS A 49 0.54 -22.84 3.13
CA HIS A 49 1.57 -22.05 2.49
C HIS A 49 1.43 -20.59 2.95
N PHE A 50 2.48 -20.06 3.57
CA PHE A 50 2.47 -18.74 4.21
C PHE A 50 1.31 -18.48 5.20
N GLY A 51 0.72 -19.55 5.76
CA GLY A 51 -0.34 -19.46 6.77
C GLY A 51 -1.76 -19.67 6.26
N LEU A 52 -1.98 -19.91 4.96
CA LEU A 52 -3.27 -20.39 4.44
C LEU A 52 -3.10 -21.68 3.63
N CYS A 53 -3.99 -22.65 3.84
CA CYS A 53 -4.14 -23.79 2.93
C CYS A 53 -4.85 -23.34 1.64
N ALA A 54 -4.79 -24.16 0.59
CA ALA A 54 -5.39 -23.84 -0.70
C ALA A 54 -6.91 -23.56 -0.62
N PRO A 55 -7.74 -24.37 0.08
CA PRO A 55 -9.17 -24.08 0.20
C PRO A 55 -9.48 -22.72 0.84
N CYS A 56 -8.84 -22.38 1.97
CA CYS A 56 -9.05 -21.09 2.61
C CYS A 56 -8.53 -19.91 1.79
N ARG A 57 -7.57 -20.15 0.88
CA ARG A 57 -7.08 -19.15 -0.07
C ARG A 57 -8.08 -18.91 -1.19
N GLU A 58 -8.74 -19.96 -1.69
CA GLU A 58 -9.80 -19.89 -2.69
C GLU A 58 -11.05 -19.16 -2.16
N ASP A 59 -11.33 -19.29 -0.86
CA ASP A 59 -12.42 -18.57 -0.19
C ASP A 59 -12.15 -17.07 0.00
N LEU A 60 -10.94 -16.58 -0.30
CA LEU A 60 -10.65 -15.15 -0.17
C LEU A 60 -11.54 -14.34 -1.13
N PRO A 61 -12.08 -13.20 -0.69
CA PRO A 61 -13.04 -12.43 -1.45
C PRO A 61 -12.37 -11.60 -2.53
N VAL A 62 -11.92 -12.25 -3.61
CA VAL A 62 -11.25 -11.61 -4.74
C VAL A 62 -12.15 -10.55 -5.36
N ASN A 63 -11.56 -9.42 -5.69
CA ASN A 63 -12.23 -8.25 -6.24
C ASN A 63 -12.30 -8.33 -7.76
N HIS A 64 -12.96 -9.35 -8.32
CA HIS A 64 -12.96 -9.61 -9.76
C HIS A 64 -13.52 -8.48 -10.61
N TRP A 65 -14.59 -7.83 -10.14
CA TRP A 65 -15.24 -6.74 -10.86
C TRP A 65 -15.11 -5.48 -10.03
N HIS A 66 -14.31 -4.56 -10.55
CA HIS A 66 -13.97 -3.33 -9.86
C HIS A 66 -13.73 -2.18 -10.84
N CYS A 67 -13.90 -0.96 -10.34
CA CYS A 67 -13.53 0.24 -11.07
C CYS A 67 -12.05 0.18 -11.47
N ARG A 68 -11.73 0.29 -12.77
CA ARG A 68 -10.36 0.29 -13.30
C ARG A 68 -9.42 1.31 -12.64
N CYS A 69 -9.99 2.38 -12.08
CA CYS A 69 -9.25 3.48 -11.48
C CYS A 69 -9.13 3.35 -9.95
N CYS A 70 -10.24 3.20 -9.22
CA CYS A 70 -10.21 3.23 -7.75
C CYS A 70 -10.43 1.87 -7.07
N ALA A 71 -10.46 0.78 -7.87
CA ALA A 71 -10.76 -0.58 -7.44
C ALA A 71 -12.09 -0.78 -6.70
N LEU A 72 -12.98 0.23 -6.68
CA LEU A 72 -14.29 0.10 -6.05
C LEU A 72 -15.02 -1.12 -6.63
N PRO A 73 -15.46 -2.10 -5.81
CA PRO A 73 -16.18 -3.26 -6.32
C PRO A 73 -17.44 -2.83 -7.07
N LEU A 74 -17.66 -3.41 -8.25
CA LEU A 74 -18.82 -3.15 -9.10
C LEU A 74 -19.71 -4.40 -9.15
N ALA A 75 -21.00 -4.17 -9.41
CA ALA A 75 -21.99 -5.24 -9.53
C ALA A 75 -21.89 -6.02 -10.85
N PHE A 76 -21.23 -5.44 -11.86
CA PHE A 76 -21.13 -5.99 -13.21
C PHE A 76 -19.67 -6.02 -13.67
N ALA A 77 -19.36 -7.00 -14.51
CA ALA A 77 -18.05 -7.17 -15.13
C ALA A 77 -17.80 -6.12 -16.20
N GLY A 78 -16.53 -5.76 -16.40
CA GLY A 78 -16.09 -4.94 -17.51
C GLY A 78 -14.71 -4.35 -17.23
N ASP A 79 -13.74 -4.73 -18.04
CA ASP A 79 -12.31 -4.49 -17.79
C ASP A 79 -11.96 -3.00 -17.70
N GLU A 80 -12.68 -2.16 -18.45
CA GLU A 80 -12.41 -0.73 -18.53
C GLU A 80 -13.45 0.14 -17.77
N THR A 81 -14.25 -0.48 -16.89
CA THR A 81 -15.37 0.20 -16.23
C THR A 81 -14.92 1.18 -15.17
N LEU A 82 -15.44 2.41 -15.20
CA LEU A 82 -15.27 3.41 -14.14
C LEU A 82 -16.53 3.48 -13.26
N CYS A 83 -16.34 3.64 -11.95
CA CYS A 83 -17.46 3.96 -11.05
C CYS A 83 -17.91 5.42 -11.22
N GLY A 84 -19.14 5.73 -10.80
CA GLY A 84 -19.71 7.08 -10.88
C GLY A 84 -18.84 8.16 -10.23
N GLN A 85 -18.17 7.85 -9.11
CA GLN A 85 -17.28 8.80 -8.46
C GLN A 85 -16.02 9.11 -9.28
N CYS A 86 -15.44 8.10 -9.95
CA CYS A 86 -14.27 8.30 -10.82
C CYS A 86 -14.65 9.03 -12.12
N LEU A 87 -15.87 8.83 -12.63
CA LEU A 87 -16.39 9.56 -13.79
C LEU A 87 -16.63 11.04 -13.47
N GLN A 88 -17.25 11.34 -12.32
CA GLN A 88 -17.59 12.71 -11.94
C GLN A 88 -16.38 13.51 -11.45
N ALA A 89 -15.46 12.86 -10.74
CA ALA A 89 -14.30 13.49 -10.15
C ALA A 89 -13.10 12.53 -10.22
N PRO A 90 -12.39 12.50 -11.37
CA PRO A 90 -11.20 11.68 -11.55
C PRO A 90 -10.20 11.93 -10.42
N PRO A 91 -9.72 10.87 -9.75
CA PRO A 91 -8.72 11.03 -8.70
C PRO A 91 -7.35 11.39 -9.31
N PRO A 92 -6.45 12.00 -8.52
CA PRO A 92 -5.09 12.36 -8.95
C PRO A 92 -4.12 11.17 -8.84
N PHE A 93 -4.59 9.97 -9.15
CA PHE A 93 -3.79 8.75 -9.26
C PHE A 93 -4.32 7.95 -10.46
N SER A 94 -3.45 7.18 -11.11
CA SER A 94 -3.80 6.45 -12.32
C SER A 94 -4.62 5.20 -12.02
N ARG A 95 -4.28 4.48 -10.94
CA ARG A 95 -4.96 3.23 -10.56
C ARG A 95 -4.79 2.85 -9.09
N VAL A 96 -5.71 2.02 -8.61
CA VAL A 96 -5.62 1.26 -7.37
C VAL A 96 -5.51 -0.21 -7.72
N ILE A 97 -4.50 -0.90 -7.19
CA ILE A 97 -4.42 -2.37 -7.19
C ILE A 97 -4.80 -2.85 -5.80
N ALA A 98 -5.95 -3.53 -5.71
CA ALA A 98 -6.49 -4.08 -4.48
C ALA A 98 -7.20 -5.42 -4.79
N PRO A 99 -6.48 -6.55 -4.68
CA PRO A 99 -6.96 -7.84 -5.17
C PRO A 99 -8.14 -8.39 -4.36
N TRP A 100 -8.34 -7.93 -3.12
CA TRP A 100 -9.44 -8.39 -2.27
C TRP A 100 -10.45 -7.30 -1.91
N ARG A 101 -11.69 -7.73 -1.67
CA ARG A 101 -12.72 -6.93 -1.02
C ARG A 101 -12.49 -6.96 0.49
N TYR A 102 -12.66 -5.82 1.16
CA TYR A 102 -12.59 -5.74 2.61
C TYR A 102 -13.89 -6.28 3.23
N ARG A 103 -13.97 -7.61 3.30
CA ARG A 103 -15.04 -8.40 3.92
C ARG A 103 -14.44 -9.70 4.46
N PHE A 104 -15.25 -10.51 5.14
CA PHE A 104 -14.80 -11.81 5.67
C PHE A 104 -14.17 -12.70 4.57
N PRO A 105 -13.05 -13.41 4.85
CA PRO A 105 -12.26 -13.35 6.10
C PRO A 105 -11.16 -12.26 6.13
N VAL A 106 -10.95 -11.52 5.02
CA VAL A 106 -9.88 -10.52 4.87
C VAL A 106 -9.97 -9.38 5.88
N ASP A 107 -11.18 -8.90 6.19
CA ASP A 107 -11.38 -7.87 7.20
C ASP A 107 -10.90 -8.31 8.60
N GLY A 108 -11.21 -9.53 9.02
CA GLY A 108 -10.78 -10.13 10.29
C GLY A 108 -9.27 -10.31 10.34
N MET A 109 -8.67 -10.79 9.24
CA MET A 109 -7.22 -10.93 9.11
C MET A 109 -6.50 -9.58 9.24
N ILE A 110 -6.98 -8.55 8.54
CA ILE A 110 -6.43 -7.20 8.59
C ILE A 110 -6.68 -6.55 9.96
N GLN A 111 -7.80 -6.81 10.63
CA GLN A 111 -8.05 -6.30 11.98
C GLN A 111 -7.09 -6.90 13.01
N ARG A 112 -6.89 -8.23 13.00
CA ARG A 112 -5.91 -8.91 13.88
C ARG A 112 -4.50 -8.39 13.65
N TYR A 113 -4.16 -8.15 12.38
CA TYR A 113 -2.91 -7.48 12.02
C TYR A 113 -2.79 -6.07 12.61
N LYS A 114 -3.82 -5.22 12.46
CA LYS A 114 -3.82 -3.81 12.90
C LYS A 114 -3.75 -3.61 14.41
N TYR A 115 -4.38 -4.50 15.18
CA TYR A 115 -4.65 -4.24 16.61
C TYR A 115 -3.96 -5.21 17.56
N ASN A 116 -3.63 -6.42 17.12
CA ASN A 116 -3.05 -7.43 18.00
C ASN A 116 -1.56 -7.70 17.71
N GLY A 117 -0.96 -6.98 16.76
CA GLY A 117 0.43 -7.20 16.35
C GLY A 117 0.69 -8.58 15.73
N GLN A 118 -0.38 -9.31 15.39
CA GLN A 118 -0.30 -10.68 14.89
C GLN A 118 0.00 -10.66 13.39
N ARG A 119 1.26 -10.34 13.05
CA ARG A 119 1.74 -10.27 11.65
C ARG A 119 1.49 -11.54 10.84
N ALA A 120 1.39 -12.69 11.51
CA ALA A 120 1.01 -13.96 10.91
C ALA A 120 -0.32 -13.88 10.13
N PHE A 121 -1.29 -13.06 10.56
CA PHE A 121 -2.57 -12.91 9.86
C PHE A 121 -2.50 -12.07 8.59
N ALA A 122 -1.49 -11.21 8.44
CA ALA A 122 -1.26 -10.48 7.19
C ALA A 122 -0.31 -11.21 6.24
N ARG A 123 0.53 -12.12 6.74
CA ARG A 123 1.52 -12.86 5.95
C ARG A 123 0.94 -13.50 4.68
N PRO A 124 -0.17 -14.27 4.71
CA PRO A 124 -0.70 -14.86 3.48
C PRO A 124 -1.15 -13.78 2.48
N LEU A 125 -1.87 -12.75 2.94
CA LEU A 125 -2.34 -11.66 2.09
C LEU A 125 -1.18 -10.86 1.46
N ILE A 126 -0.11 -10.59 2.21
CA ILE A 126 1.04 -9.85 1.70
C ILE A 126 1.81 -10.67 0.65
N ASN A 127 1.98 -11.98 0.88
CA ASN A 127 2.68 -12.84 -0.08
C ASN A 127 1.88 -12.98 -1.38
N ASP A 128 0.59 -13.28 -1.27
CA ASP A 128 -0.28 -13.43 -2.42
C ASP A 128 -0.44 -12.10 -3.18
N PHE A 129 -0.42 -10.96 -2.47
CA PHE A 129 -0.42 -9.65 -3.11
C PHE A 129 0.89 -9.36 -3.84
N ALA A 130 2.04 -9.74 -3.26
CA ALA A 130 3.32 -9.61 -3.93
C ALA A 130 3.42 -10.49 -5.19
N ASP A 131 2.91 -11.72 -5.14
CA ASP A 131 2.81 -12.60 -6.32
C ASP A 131 1.92 -11.98 -7.39
N HIS A 132 0.75 -11.47 -7.01
CA HIS A 132 -0.15 -10.78 -7.92
C HIS A 132 0.50 -9.54 -8.55
N LEU A 133 1.19 -8.72 -7.77
CA LEU A 133 1.90 -7.55 -8.28
C LEU A 133 3.01 -7.94 -9.25
N ILE A 134 3.81 -8.96 -8.94
CA ILE A 134 4.87 -9.43 -9.86
C ILE A 134 4.25 -9.85 -11.20
N ALA A 135 3.19 -10.65 -11.19
CA ALA A 135 2.51 -11.06 -12.41
C ALA A 135 1.97 -9.87 -13.21
N VAL A 136 1.38 -8.86 -12.54
CA VAL A 136 0.91 -7.63 -13.19
C VAL A 136 2.06 -6.84 -13.82
N LEU A 137 3.20 -6.74 -13.13
CA LEU A 137 4.38 -6.01 -13.59
C LEU A 137 5.14 -6.73 -14.71
N GLU A 138 5.08 -8.06 -14.74
CA GLU A 138 5.62 -8.88 -15.84
C GLU A 138 4.74 -8.77 -17.08
N ALA A 139 3.42 -8.72 -16.92
CA ALA A 139 2.48 -8.53 -18.02
C ALA A 139 2.55 -7.11 -18.61
N ASP A 140 2.80 -6.09 -17.78
CA ASP A 140 2.95 -4.71 -18.20
C ASP A 140 4.07 -3.99 -17.41
N PRO A 141 5.31 -3.98 -17.95
CA PRO A 141 6.44 -3.29 -17.34
C PRO A 141 6.24 -1.78 -17.19
N GLU A 142 5.35 -1.18 -17.98
CA GLU A 142 4.96 0.23 -17.86
C GLU A 142 4.06 0.49 -16.64
N LEU A 143 3.77 -0.53 -15.81
CA LEU A 143 3.14 -0.38 -14.49
C LEU A 143 4.13 -0.39 -13.33
N ARG A 144 5.41 -0.71 -13.57
CA ARG A 144 6.45 -0.74 -12.52
C ARG A 144 6.79 0.66 -11.96
N PRO A 145 6.50 0.96 -10.68
CA PRO A 145 6.91 2.22 -10.08
C PRO A 145 8.42 2.22 -9.79
N ASP A 146 9.00 3.41 -9.72
CA ASP A 146 10.39 3.63 -9.33
C ASP A 146 10.57 3.57 -7.80
N LEU A 147 9.49 3.84 -7.05
CA LEU A 147 9.52 3.92 -5.59
C LEU A 147 8.16 3.56 -4.97
N LEU A 148 8.21 2.76 -3.91
CA LEU A 148 7.06 2.51 -3.03
C LEU A 148 7.07 3.52 -1.88
N VAL A 149 5.95 4.22 -1.67
CA VAL A 149 5.78 5.17 -0.56
C VAL A 149 4.74 4.64 0.40
N ALA A 150 5.18 4.24 1.59
CA ALA A 150 4.26 3.78 2.62
C ALA A 150 3.39 4.93 3.12
N SER A 151 2.06 4.74 3.11
CA SER A 151 1.09 5.70 3.61
C SER A 151 1.45 6.13 5.06
N PRO A 152 1.63 7.45 5.32
CA PRO A 152 2.11 7.91 6.60
C PRO A 152 1.03 7.83 7.68
N MET A 153 1.33 7.07 8.73
CA MET A 153 0.45 6.90 9.87
C MET A 153 0.60 8.05 10.87
N HIS A 154 -0.53 8.51 11.44
CA HIS A 154 -0.50 9.49 12.53
C HIS A 154 0.35 8.98 13.73
N PRO A 155 1.26 9.80 14.31
CA PRO A 155 2.16 9.35 15.38
C PRO A 155 1.46 8.74 16.59
N ALA A 156 0.27 9.23 16.96
CA ALA A 156 -0.51 8.62 18.05
C ALA A 156 -0.98 7.20 17.74
N ARG A 157 -1.35 6.92 16.47
CA ARG A 157 -1.73 5.56 16.04
C ARG A 157 -0.49 4.66 15.97
N ARG A 158 0.65 5.19 15.52
CA ARG A 158 1.93 4.46 15.54
C ARG A 158 2.34 4.07 16.96
N ARG A 159 2.21 4.98 17.94
CA ARG A 159 2.48 4.69 19.36
C ARG A 159 1.54 3.61 19.93
N ARG A 160 0.24 3.67 19.61
CA ARG A 160 -0.74 2.67 20.08
C ARG A 160 -0.54 1.29 19.45
N ARG A 161 -0.15 1.24 18.17
CA ARG A 161 -0.06 0.00 17.39
C ARG A 161 1.35 -0.59 17.33
N GLY A 162 2.39 0.13 17.76
CA GLY A 162 3.79 -0.31 17.73
C GLY A 162 4.47 -0.24 16.37
N PHE A 163 3.74 -0.27 15.24
CA PHE A 163 4.31 -0.24 13.88
C PHE A 163 3.39 0.43 12.84
N ASN A 164 3.94 0.76 11.66
CA ASN A 164 3.18 1.25 10.51
C ASN A 164 2.87 0.08 9.55
N GLN A 165 1.58 -0.29 9.42
CA GLN A 165 1.14 -1.38 8.55
C GLN A 165 1.56 -1.19 7.09
N ALA A 166 1.38 0.02 6.56
CA ALA A 166 1.77 0.35 5.19
C ALA A 166 3.28 0.19 4.96
N ALA A 167 4.10 0.49 5.97
CA ALA A 167 5.55 0.33 5.89
C ALA A 167 5.96 -1.15 5.88
N ASP A 168 5.35 -1.96 6.74
CA ASP A 168 5.60 -3.41 6.79
C ASP A 168 5.17 -4.08 5.48
N ILE A 169 4.01 -3.72 4.92
CA ILE A 169 3.56 -4.20 3.59
C ILE A 169 4.56 -3.77 2.50
N ALA A 170 4.95 -2.48 2.46
CA ALA A 170 5.88 -1.96 1.45
C ALA A 170 7.25 -2.64 1.52
N GLU A 171 7.77 -2.90 2.72
CA GLU A 171 9.03 -3.60 2.93
C GLU A 171 8.99 -5.03 2.38
N GLN A 172 7.92 -5.78 2.65
CA GLN A 172 7.78 -7.15 2.18
C GLN A 172 7.60 -7.21 0.65
N ILE A 173 6.81 -6.30 0.08
CA ILE A 173 6.66 -6.18 -1.38
C ILE A 173 8.00 -5.79 -2.04
N SER A 174 8.75 -4.88 -1.44
CA SER A 174 10.06 -4.44 -1.94
C SER A 174 11.06 -5.61 -2.03
N LYS A 175 11.12 -6.47 -1.00
CA LYS A 175 11.99 -7.67 -1.00
C LYS A 175 11.70 -8.63 -2.15
N ARG A 176 10.44 -8.73 -2.56
CA ARG A 176 9.96 -9.61 -3.63
C ARG A 176 10.11 -8.99 -5.02
N SER A 177 9.81 -7.70 -5.15
CA SER A 177 9.75 -6.99 -6.43
C SER A 177 11.04 -6.27 -6.81
N ALA A 178 11.98 -6.14 -5.88
CA ALA A 178 13.19 -5.32 -6.01
C ALA A 178 12.90 -3.83 -6.34
N ILE A 179 11.73 -3.33 -5.93
CA ILE A 179 11.39 -1.90 -6.01
C ILE A 179 11.76 -1.25 -4.67
N PRO A 180 12.53 -0.15 -4.64
CA PRO A 180 12.87 0.50 -3.38
C PRO A 180 11.64 1.09 -2.68
N TRP A 181 11.71 1.29 -1.36
CA TRP A 181 10.60 1.84 -0.59
C TRP A 181 11.04 2.87 0.46
N THR A 182 10.11 3.72 0.90
CA THR A 182 10.37 4.73 1.95
C THR A 182 9.12 5.11 2.76
N THR A 183 9.34 5.55 4.00
CA THR A 183 8.34 6.26 4.83
C THR A 183 8.56 7.77 4.89
N ASP A 184 9.67 8.26 4.35
CA ASP A 184 10.20 9.57 4.68
C ASP A 184 9.92 10.61 3.60
N LEU A 185 9.54 10.17 2.40
CA LEU A 185 9.17 11.05 1.28
C LEU A 185 7.94 11.89 1.58
N VAL A 186 6.95 11.33 2.27
CA VAL A 186 5.72 12.04 2.67
C VAL A 186 5.52 11.93 4.16
N THR A 187 5.54 13.07 4.84
CA THR A 187 5.28 13.13 6.28
C THR A 187 3.89 13.64 6.56
N ARG A 188 3.25 13.12 7.62
CA ARG A 188 1.97 13.61 8.11
C ARG A 188 2.18 14.63 9.23
N SER A 189 1.74 15.87 9.05
CA SER A 189 1.86 16.93 10.06
C SER A 189 1.12 16.58 11.35
N ARG A 190 1.73 16.94 12.49
CA ARG A 190 1.15 16.82 13.84
C ARG A 190 0.05 17.86 14.11
N GLN A 191 0.07 19.01 13.44
CA GLN A 191 -0.84 20.12 13.72
C GLN A 191 -2.03 20.12 12.75
N THR A 192 -3.01 19.25 12.97
CA THR A 192 -4.37 19.58 12.53
C THR A 192 -4.95 20.57 13.55
N ARG A 193 -4.95 21.87 13.25
CA ARG A 193 -5.61 22.88 14.11
C ARG A 193 -7.10 22.51 14.28
N PRO A 194 -7.71 22.75 15.46
CA PRO A 194 -9.14 22.54 15.67
C PRO A 194 -9.96 23.32 14.63
N GLN A 195 -11.00 22.70 14.07
CA GLN A 195 -11.82 23.27 12.98
C GLN A 195 -12.83 24.35 13.44
N ARG A 196 -12.80 24.77 14.71
CA ARG A 196 -13.69 25.84 15.20
C ARG A 196 -13.17 27.20 14.72
N GLY A 197 -13.99 27.92 13.95
CA GLY A 197 -13.75 29.32 13.55
C GLY A 197 -13.11 29.56 12.17
N LEU A 198 -12.85 28.51 11.36
CA LEU A 198 -12.23 28.69 10.04
C LEU A 198 -13.26 28.83 8.91
N ASN A 199 -13.02 29.78 8.00
CA ASN A 199 -13.84 29.97 6.79
C ASN A 199 -13.56 28.87 5.74
N ARG A 200 -14.36 28.81 4.67
CA ARG A 200 -14.32 27.75 3.64
C ARG A 200 -12.94 27.63 2.97
N GLU A 201 -12.27 28.74 2.67
CA GLU A 201 -10.92 28.76 2.08
C GLU A 201 -9.84 28.31 3.06
N GLN A 202 -9.93 28.73 4.32
CA GLN A 202 -9.01 28.30 5.38
C GLN A 202 -9.18 26.83 5.74
N ARG A 203 -10.40 26.27 5.61
CA ARG A 203 -10.65 24.82 5.72
C ARG A 203 -9.98 24.05 4.58
N LEU A 204 -10.06 24.56 3.35
CA LEU A 204 -9.36 23.98 2.19
C LEU A 204 -7.83 24.09 2.32
N ALA A 205 -7.30 25.19 2.85
CA ALA A 205 -5.88 25.38 3.10
C ALA A 205 -5.34 24.52 4.26
N ASN A 206 -6.09 24.35 5.35
CA ASN A 206 -5.70 23.46 6.45
C ASN A 206 -5.72 21.97 6.06
N LEU A 207 -6.58 21.57 5.12
CA LEU A 207 -6.55 20.23 4.54
C LEU A 207 -5.31 19.99 3.65
N ARG A 208 -4.79 21.04 2.99
CA ARG A 208 -3.53 20.99 2.22
C ARG A 208 -2.29 20.81 3.11
N GLY A 209 -2.36 21.12 4.41
CA GLY A 209 -1.24 21.02 5.35
C GLY A 209 -1.08 19.68 6.07
N ILE A 210 -1.88 18.66 5.74
CA ILE A 210 -1.81 17.36 6.43
C ILE A 210 -0.60 16.55 5.99
N TYR A 211 -0.23 16.63 4.70
CA TYR A 211 0.90 15.89 4.14
C TYR A 211 1.92 16.85 3.55
N GLN A 212 3.20 16.60 3.82
CA GLN A 212 4.31 17.37 3.30
C GLN A 212 5.32 16.44 2.63
N VAL A 213 5.68 16.76 1.39
CA VAL A 213 6.71 16.06 0.63
C VAL A 213 8.09 16.62 1.00
N THR A 214 9.06 15.75 1.30
CA THR A 214 10.38 16.11 1.84
C THR A 214 11.51 16.11 0.80
N ALA A 215 11.28 15.50 -0.37
CA ALA A 215 12.16 15.52 -1.54
C ALA A 215 11.37 15.41 -2.84
N ILE A 216 12.01 15.72 -3.96
CA ILE A 216 11.42 15.49 -5.28
C ILE A 216 11.20 13.97 -5.43
N PRO A 217 9.96 13.49 -5.66
CA PRO A 217 9.71 12.09 -5.94
C PRO A 217 10.23 11.71 -7.34
N PRO A 218 10.51 10.42 -7.60
CA PRO A 218 10.71 9.96 -8.97
C PRO A 218 9.42 10.09 -9.79
N ALA A 219 9.53 9.87 -11.10
CA ALA A 219 8.40 10.00 -12.02
C ALA A 219 7.24 9.08 -11.64
N ARG A 220 7.54 7.83 -11.25
CA ARG A 220 6.53 6.79 -11.04
C ARG A 220 6.55 6.30 -9.60
N VAL A 221 5.46 6.51 -8.86
CA VAL A 221 5.37 6.20 -7.43
C VAL A 221 4.14 5.34 -7.16
N ALA A 222 4.28 4.29 -6.35
CA ALA A 222 3.13 3.58 -5.79
C ALA A 222 2.99 3.88 -4.29
N ILE A 223 1.84 4.45 -3.91
CA ILE A 223 1.46 4.60 -2.50
C ILE A 223 1.01 3.25 -1.97
N VAL A 224 1.61 2.76 -0.90
CA VAL A 224 1.22 1.50 -0.26
C VAL A 224 0.34 1.78 0.95
N ASP A 225 -0.79 1.09 1.09
CA ASP A 225 -1.66 1.13 2.27
C ASP A 225 -2.20 -0.28 2.60
N ASP A 226 -2.87 -0.47 3.74
CA ASP A 226 -3.51 -1.75 4.05
C ASP A 226 -4.89 -1.90 3.39
N VAL A 227 -5.71 -0.85 3.46
CA VAL A 227 -7.10 -0.85 2.98
C VAL A 227 -7.47 0.50 2.39
N VAL A 228 -7.99 0.49 1.16
CA VAL A 228 -8.60 1.67 0.56
C VAL A 228 -10.10 1.71 0.91
N THR A 229 -10.52 2.80 1.59
CA THR A 229 -11.89 3.00 2.09
C THR A 229 -12.70 3.98 1.23
N THR A 230 -12.58 5.28 1.43
CA THR A 230 -13.17 6.28 0.51
C THR A 230 -12.18 6.74 -0.55
N GLY A 231 -10.93 6.28 -0.46
CA GLY A 231 -9.82 6.80 -1.26
C GLY A 231 -9.37 8.21 -0.85
N ALA A 232 -9.94 8.82 0.19
CA ALA A 232 -9.61 10.20 0.59
C ALA A 232 -8.12 10.36 0.95
N THR A 233 -7.54 9.42 1.69
CA THR A 233 -6.09 9.42 2.01
C THR A 233 -5.26 9.31 0.74
N ALA A 234 -5.56 8.34 -0.12
CA ALA A 234 -4.85 8.11 -1.38
C ALA A 234 -4.91 9.33 -2.30
N ARG A 235 -6.08 9.96 -2.45
CA ARG A 235 -6.25 11.21 -3.22
C ARG A 235 -5.31 12.29 -2.70
N ARG A 236 -5.30 12.56 -1.39
CA ARG A 236 -4.44 13.61 -0.82
C ARG A 236 -2.95 13.33 -0.95
N LEU A 237 -2.53 12.08 -0.75
CA LEU A 237 -1.14 11.68 -0.95
C LEU A 237 -0.72 11.84 -2.41
N ALA A 238 -1.59 11.43 -3.34
CA ALA A 238 -1.30 11.54 -4.76
C ALA A 238 -1.27 13.00 -5.23
N GLU A 239 -2.17 13.87 -4.75
CA GLU A 239 -2.13 15.32 -5.00
C GLU A 239 -0.78 15.93 -4.63
N VAL A 240 -0.29 15.67 -3.41
CA VAL A 240 0.97 16.28 -2.95
C VAL A 240 2.19 15.70 -3.68
N LEU A 241 2.15 14.43 -4.07
CA LEU A 241 3.22 13.79 -4.86
C LEU A 241 3.26 14.34 -6.29
N GLN A 242 2.11 14.52 -6.94
CA GLN A 242 2.04 15.12 -8.28
C GLN A 242 2.52 16.58 -8.27
N ILE A 243 2.10 17.37 -7.27
CA ILE A 243 2.58 18.75 -7.09
C ILE A 243 4.10 18.79 -6.88
N ALA A 244 4.67 17.76 -6.25
CA ALA A 244 6.11 17.66 -6.02
C ALA A 244 6.91 17.13 -7.24
N GLY A 245 6.24 16.64 -8.28
CA GLY A 245 6.87 16.26 -9.56
C GLY A 245 6.64 14.82 -10.03
N ALA A 246 5.88 13.99 -9.29
CA ALA A 246 5.54 12.65 -9.77
C ALA A 246 4.55 12.75 -10.94
N THR A 247 4.80 12.01 -12.03
CA THR A 247 3.96 12.02 -13.24
C THR A 247 2.97 10.87 -13.28
N ASP A 248 3.32 9.72 -12.68
CA ASP A 248 2.42 8.59 -12.46
C ASP A 248 2.38 8.23 -10.97
N VAL A 249 1.18 8.31 -10.38
CA VAL A 249 0.95 7.90 -8.99
C VAL A 249 -0.07 6.79 -8.98
N GLN A 250 0.33 5.64 -8.45
CA GLN A 250 -0.52 4.47 -8.26
C GLN A 250 -0.78 4.25 -6.77
N VAL A 251 -1.75 3.39 -6.45
CA VAL A 251 -2.08 3.02 -5.07
C VAL A 251 -2.16 1.51 -4.97
N TRP A 252 -1.40 0.91 -4.06
CA TRP A 252 -1.36 -0.52 -3.81
C TRP A 252 -1.87 -0.80 -2.41
N ALA A 253 -2.88 -1.64 -2.28
CA ALA A 253 -3.42 -2.02 -0.98
C ALA A 253 -3.88 -3.47 -0.96
N LEU A 254 -3.93 -4.08 0.22
CA LEU A 254 -4.42 -5.46 0.35
C LEU A 254 -5.90 -5.52 -0.03
N ALA A 255 -6.72 -4.56 0.43
CA ALA A 255 -8.15 -4.64 0.22
C ALA A 255 -8.84 -3.30 -0.10
N ARG A 256 -10.00 -3.40 -0.73
CA ARG A 256 -10.92 -2.28 -1.00
C ARG A 256 -12.25 -2.48 -0.30
N THR A 257 -12.74 -1.48 0.45
CA THR A 257 -14.11 -1.55 1.00
C THR A 257 -15.14 -1.41 -0.12
N PRO A 258 -16.29 -2.12 -0.03
CA PRO A 258 -17.47 -1.77 -0.81
C PRO A 258 -17.88 -0.30 -0.56
N GLY A 259 -18.52 0.30 -1.55
CA GLY A 259 -19.08 1.65 -1.48
C GLY A 259 -20.41 1.69 -0.75
#